data_AF-A0A3N5F1L4-F1
#
_entry.id   AF-A0A3N5F1L4-F1
#
_cell.length_a   1.000
_cell.length_b   1.000
_cell.length_c   1.000
_cell.angle_alpha   90.00
_cell.angle_beta   90.00
_cell.angle_gamma   90.00
#
_symmetry.space_group_name_H-M   'P 1'
#
loop_
_entity.id
_entity.type
_entity.pdbx_description
1 polymer ?
#
loop_
_entity_poly.entity_id
_entity_poly.type
_entity_poly.pdbx_seq_one_letter_code
_entity_poly.pdbx_strand_id
1 'polypeptide(L)'
;MLRALFVVDSIAVAEPAMAGAVVVCGSHGGVSAARYVLALPARPHAVFFNDAGIGKDQAGIVGLAMLEQVGVIAVAYSHESARIGDAADGLDSGRVSRVNDSAMRAGLRAGQRVVDVVERLRVLTSSVPSSAPTSSAR
;
A
#
# COMPACT_ATOMS: atom_id res chain seq x y z
N MET A 1 19.07 -5.38 -1.40
CA MET A 1 18.35 -5.88 -0.20
C MET A 1 16.85 -5.71 -0.42
N LEU A 2 16.02 -6.58 0.14
CA LEU A 2 14.56 -6.53 -0.02
C LEU A 2 13.89 -6.05 1.27
N ARG A 3 12.80 -5.29 1.15
CA ARG A 3 11.88 -5.03 2.26
C ARG A 3 11.18 -6.33 2.67
N ALA A 4 10.91 -6.46 3.96
CA ALA A 4 10.05 -7.52 4.48
C ALA A 4 8.66 -7.46 3.85
N LEU A 5 8.02 -8.63 3.72
CA LEU A 5 6.64 -8.78 3.29
C LEU A 5 5.86 -9.42 4.43
N PHE A 6 4.78 -8.78 4.85
CA PHE A 6 3.81 -9.34 5.78
C PHE A 6 2.52 -9.60 5.02
N VAL A 7 1.96 -10.80 5.18
CA VAL A 7 0.67 -11.21 4.64
C VAL A 7 -0.21 -11.55 5.83
N VAL A 8 -1.20 -10.70 6.12
CA VAL A 8 -1.98 -10.78 7.36
C VAL A 8 -3.47 -10.62 7.09
N ASP A 9 -4.30 -11.56 7.49
CA ASP A 9 -5.73 -11.53 7.18
C ASP A 9 -6.46 -10.31 7.78
N SER A 10 -5.97 -9.81 8.91
CA SER A 10 -6.50 -8.63 9.57
C SER A 10 -5.41 -7.59 9.84
N ILE A 11 -5.65 -6.34 9.45
CA ILE A 11 -4.76 -5.22 9.78
C ILE A 11 -4.77 -4.89 11.29
N ALA A 12 -5.73 -5.44 12.05
CA ALA A 12 -5.77 -5.25 13.51
C ALA A 12 -4.55 -5.88 14.22
N VAL A 13 -3.83 -6.78 13.54
CA VAL A 13 -2.56 -7.36 14.04
C VAL A 13 -1.34 -6.51 13.68
N ALA A 14 -1.54 -5.29 13.15
CA ALA A 14 -0.45 -4.39 12.82
C ALA A 14 0.48 -4.19 14.02
N GLU A 15 1.77 -4.41 13.80
CA GLU A 15 2.78 -4.40 14.85
C GLU A 15 4.05 -3.64 14.44
N PRO A 16 4.89 -3.21 15.39
CA PRO A 16 6.10 -2.43 15.10
C PRO A 16 7.08 -3.11 14.12
N ALA A 17 7.10 -4.44 14.02
CA ALA A 17 7.95 -5.18 13.09
C ALA A 17 7.63 -4.89 11.60
N MET A 18 6.45 -4.33 11.31
CA MET A 18 6.03 -3.95 9.96
C MET A 18 6.65 -2.62 9.48
N ALA A 19 7.46 -1.95 10.31
CA ALA A 19 8.14 -0.72 9.95
C ALA A 19 8.95 -0.85 8.65
N GLY A 20 8.68 0.02 7.67
CA GLY A 20 9.35 0.02 6.36
C GLY A 20 9.06 -1.21 5.48
N ALA A 21 8.17 -2.11 5.90
CA ALA A 21 7.80 -3.32 5.16
C ALA A 21 6.70 -3.06 4.13
N VAL A 22 6.46 -4.04 3.26
CA VAL A 22 5.25 -4.13 2.44
C VAL A 22 4.26 -5.04 3.17
N VAL A 23 3.02 -4.59 3.35
CA VAL A 23 1.98 -5.34 4.05
C VAL A 23 0.82 -5.58 3.09
N VAL A 24 0.46 -6.85 2.87
CA VAL A 24 -0.80 -7.22 2.21
C VAL A 24 -1.75 -7.71 3.27
N CYS A 25 -2.95 -7.13 3.33
CA CYS A 25 -3.93 -7.55 4.31
C CYS A 25 -5.32 -7.82 3.73
N GLY A 26 -6.02 -8.77 4.35
CA GLY A 26 -7.38 -9.17 3.97
C GLY A 26 -8.46 -8.15 4.38
N SER A 27 -8.10 -7.15 5.18
CA SER A 27 -9.03 -6.10 5.63
C SER A 27 -9.38 -5.13 4.51
N HIS A 28 -10.55 -4.49 4.61
CA HIS A 28 -10.88 -3.38 3.72
C HIS A 28 -10.09 -2.10 4.05
N GLY A 29 -9.93 -1.20 3.09
CA GLY A 29 -9.19 0.07 3.22
C GLY A 29 -9.95 1.21 3.90
N GLY A 30 -10.89 0.92 4.81
CA GLY A 30 -11.71 1.93 5.49
C GLY A 30 -11.00 2.70 6.62
N VAL A 31 -11.74 3.60 7.29
CA VAL A 31 -11.21 4.45 8.37
C VAL A 31 -10.56 3.66 9.51
N SER A 32 -11.21 2.59 9.96
CA SER A 32 -10.71 1.75 11.05
C SER A 32 -9.38 1.08 10.69
N ALA A 33 -9.26 0.58 9.47
CA ALA A 33 -8.05 -0.05 8.96
C ALA A 33 -6.88 0.94 8.91
N ALA A 34 -7.10 2.15 8.40
CA ALA A 34 -6.08 3.20 8.39
C ALA A 34 -5.62 3.57 9.81
N ARG A 35 -6.53 3.61 10.79
CA ARG A 35 -6.18 3.91 12.19
C ARG A 35 -5.21 2.92 12.80
N TYR A 36 -5.31 1.62 12.48
CA TYR A 36 -4.32 0.64 12.94
C TYR A 36 -2.92 0.95 12.41
N VAL A 37 -2.79 1.29 11.12
CA VAL A 37 -1.50 1.67 10.52
C VAL A 37 -0.97 2.99 11.12
N LEU A 38 -1.84 3.96 11.37
CA LEU A 38 -1.51 5.26 11.98
C LEU A 38 -1.14 5.16 13.46
N ALA A 39 -1.59 4.12 14.16
CA ALA A 39 -1.25 3.87 15.56
C ALA A 39 0.17 3.32 15.74
N LEU A 40 0.81 2.80 14.69
CA LEU A 40 2.17 2.28 14.78
C LEU A 40 3.18 3.39 15.16
N PRO A 41 4.27 3.07 15.86
CA PRO A 41 5.34 4.06 16.12
C PRO A 41 6.13 4.39 14.85
N ALA A 42 6.23 3.45 13.92
CA ALA A 42 6.87 3.61 12.62
C ALA A 42 5.98 3.01 11.53
N ARG A 43 5.94 3.65 10.35
CA ARG A 43 4.99 3.30 9.28
C ARG A 43 5.54 2.16 8.41
N PRO A 44 4.68 1.27 7.89
CA PRO A 44 5.01 0.44 6.74
C PRO A 44 5.37 1.30 5.53
N HIS A 45 6.16 0.75 4.62
CA HIS A 45 6.44 1.40 3.34
C HIS A 45 5.20 1.41 2.45
N ALA A 46 4.49 0.29 2.41
CA ALA A 46 3.26 0.15 1.64
C ALA A 46 2.26 -0.78 2.33
N VAL A 47 0.96 -0.51 2.16
CA VAL A 47 -0.13 -1.35 2.67
C VAL A 47 -1.18 -1.57 1.57
N PHE A 48 -1.58 -2.83 1.41
CA PHE A 48 -2.61 -3.27 0.48
C PHE A 48 -3.83 -3.73 1.25
N PHE A 49 -4.99 -3.26 0.82
CA PHE A 49 -6.29 -3.58 1.40
C PHE A 49 -7.23 -4.14 0.32
N ASN A 50 -8.21 -4.93 0.71
CA ASN A 50 -9.33 -5.23 -0.16
C ASN A 50 -10.22 -3.97 -0.31
N ASP A 51 -10.84 -3.71 -1.46
CA ASP A 51 -11.74 -2.57 -1.62
C ASP A 51 -13.15 -2.81 -1.06
N ALA A 52 -13.52 -4.06 -0.80
CA ALA A 52 -14.82 -4.49 -0.27
C ALA A 52 -16.01 -3.90 -1.04
N GLY A 53 -15.89 -3.77 -2.35
CA GLY A 53 -16.93 -3.15 -3.19
C GLY A 53 -17.04 -1.64 -3.04
N ILE A 54 -16.03 -1.00 -2.43
CA ILE A 54 -15.89 0.44 -2.18
C ILE A 54 -16.92 0.99 -1.19
N GLY A 55 -18.16 0.53 -1.22
CA GLY A 55 -19.24 0.99 -0.36
C GLY A 55 -19.70 2.43 -0.67
N LYS A 56 -20.75 2.85 0.05
CA LYS A 56 -21.28 4.22 -0.04
C LYS A 56 -20.18 5.24 0.32
N ASP A 57 -20.12 6.33 -0.43
CA ASP A 57 -19.19 7.46 -0.18
C ASP A 57 -17.72 7.03 -0.04
N GLN A 58 -17.32 5.97 -0.77
CA GLN A 58 -15.97 5.41 -0.74
C GLN A 58 -15.53 4.82 0.62
N ALA A 59 -16.47 4.44 1.49
CA ALA A 59 -16.21 3.98 2.86
C ALA A 59 -15.18 2.83 2.97
N GLY A 60 -15.14 1.92 1.99
CA GLY A 60 -14.23 0.78 1.93
C GLY A 60 -12.80 1.13 1.52
N ILE A 61 -12.53 2.34 1.04
CA ILE A 61 -11.19 2.77 0.58
C ILE A 61 -10.74 4.13 1.12
N VAL A 62 -11.57 4.83 1.91
CA VAL A 62 -11.27 6.18 2.43
C VAL A 62 -9.94 6.25 3.20
N GLY A 63 -9.50 5.12 3.78
CA GLY A 63 -8.21 5.00 4.44
C GLY A 63 -7.01 5.25 3.53
N LEU A 64 -7.11 5.03 2.21
CA LEU A 64 -6.03 5.34 1.27
C LEU A 64 -5.66 6.84 1.31
N ALA A 65 -6.66 7.71 1.37
CA ALA A 65 -6.46 9.16 1.47
C ALA A 65 -5.89 9.57 2.84
N MET A 66 -6.30 8.89 3.92
CA MET A 66 -5.73 9.10 5.25
C MET A 66 -4.25 8.74 5.30
N LEU A 67 -3.87 7.64 4.64
CA LEU A 67 -2.49 7.14 4.60
C LEU A 67 -1.59 7.98 3.69
N GLU A 68 -2.14 8.63 2.66
CA GLU A 68 -1.41 9.64 1.86
C GLU A 68 -0.85 10.77 2.75
N GLN A 69 -1.61 11.22 3.75
CA GLN A 69 -1.21 12.35 4.61
C GLN A 69 0.07 12.07 5.42
N VAL A 70 0.46 10.80 5.55
CA VAL A 70 1.67 10.36 6.26
C VAL A 70 2.67 9.67 5.34
N GLY A 71 2.50 9.79 4.03
CA GLY A 71 3.44 9.27 3.02
C GLY A 71 3.49 7.75 2.91
N VAL A 72 2.46 7.03 3.36
CA VAL A 72 2.37 5.57 3.18
C VAL A 72 1.79 5.28 1.81
N ILE A 73 2.45 4.42 1.03
CA ILE A 73 1.91 3.91 -0.24
C ILE A 73 0.71 3.03 0.10
N ALA A 74 -0.49 3.47 -0.28
CA ALA A 74 -1.72 2.74 0.03
C ALA A 74 -2.42 2.30 -1.26
N VAL A 75 -2.79 1.03 -1.28
CA VAL A 75 -3.37 0.37 -2.45
C VAL A 75 -4.61 -0.39 -2.01
N ALA A 76 -5.66 -0.32 -2.82
CA ALA A 76 -6.80 -1.22 -2.71
C ALA A 76 -6.77 -2.22 -3.87
N TYR A 77 -7.06 -3.49 -3.59
CA TYR A 77 -7.28 -4.53 -4.60
C TYR A 77 -8.76 -4.94 -4.65
N SER A 78 -9.22 -5.35 -5.82
CA SER A 78 -10.64 -5.63 -6.08
C SER A 78 -11.13 -6.87 -5.33
N HIS A 79 -12.23 -6.72 -4.61
CA HIS A 79 -13.00 -7.82 -4.03
C HIS A 79 -13.49 -8.84 -5.08
N GLU A 80 -13.58 -8.46 -6.36
CA GLU A 80 -13.96 -9.38 -7.45
C GLU A 80 -12.79 -10.27 -7.88
N SER A 81 -11.56 -9.88 -7.56
CA SER A 81 -10.34 -10.63 -7.90
C SER A 81 -9.79 -11.45 -6.74
N ALA A 82 -10.14 -11.09 -5.51
CA ALA A 82 -9.69 -11.78 -4.30
C ALA A 82 -10.67 -11.61 -3.14
N ARG A 83 -10.76 -12.62 -2.30
CA ARG A 83 -11.64 -12.72 -1.14
C ARG A 83 -11.25 -11.71 -0.07
N ILE A 84 -12.25 -11.04 0.50
CA ILE A 84 -12.07 -10.24 1.70
C ILE A 84 -11.78 -11.16 2.89
N GLY A 85 -10.85 -10.77 3.75
CA GLY A 85 -10.41 -11.56 4.90
C GLY A 85 -9.38 -12.63 4.60
N ASP A 86 -8.93 -12.79 3.34
CA ASP A 86 -7.87 -13.71 2.94
C ASP A 86 -6.73 -12.92 2.27
N ALA A 87 -5.66 -12.68 3.00
CA ALA A 87 -4.54 -11.89 2.51
C ALA A 87 -3.66 -12.67 1.52
N ALA A 88 -3.61 -14.00 1.63
CA ALA A 88 -2.85 -14.84 0.71
C ALA A 88 -3.49 -14.83 -0.68
N ASP A 89 -4.82 -14.94 -0.74
CA ASP A 89 -5.60 -14.75 -1.97
C ASP A 89 -5.46 -13.34 -2.53
N GLY A 90 -5.48 -12.32 -1.65
CA GLY A 90 -5.22 -10.93 -2.01
C GLY A 90 -3.85 -10.72 -2.65
N LEU A 91 -2.81 -11.40 -2.16
CA LEU A 91 -1.46 -11.35 -2.73
C LEU A 91 -1.39 -12.05 -4.10
N ASP A 92 -1.92 -13.27 -4.18
CA ASP A 92 -1.78 -14.15 -5.34
C ASP A 92 -2.68 -13.75 -6.51
N SER A 93 -3.96 -13.53 -6.23
CA SER A 93 -5.01 -13.30 -7.24
C SER A 93 -5.48 -11.85 -7.34
N GLY A 94 -5.18 -11.02 -6.34
CA GLY A 94 -5.65 -9.65 -6.27
C GLY A 94 -5.21 -8.79 -7.46
N ARG A 95 -6.13 -7.92 -7.91
CA ARG A 95 -5.87 -6.86 -8.89
C ARG A 95 -6.09 -5.50 -8.27
N VAL A 96 -5.13 -4.59 -8.47
CA VAL A 96 -5.22 -3.21 -7.97
C VAL A 96 -6.49 -2.55 -8.53
N SER A 97 -7.35 -2.06 -7.66
CA SER A 97 -8.56 -1.31 -8.03
C SER A 97 -8.40 0.18 -7.80
N ARG A 98 -7.74 0.59 -6.70
CA ARG A 98 -7.48 2.00 -6.36
C ARG A 98 -6.09 2.17 -5.75
N VAL A 99 -5.56 3.38 -5.89
CA VAL A 99 -4.24 3.77 -5.41
C VAL A 99 -4.32 5.19 -4.86
N ASN A 100 -3.54 5.51 -3.83
CA ASN A 100 -3.32 6.90 -3.43
C ASN A 100 -2.23 7.57 -4.28
N ASP A 101 -2.03 8.88 -4.10
CA ASP A 101 -1.08 9.64 -4.92
C ASP A 101 0.36 9.15 -4.73
N SER A 102 0.77 8.75 -3.53
CA SER A 102 2.09 8.16 -3.27
C SER A 102 2.31 6.88 -4.08
N ALA A 103 1.30 6.00 -4.14
CA ALA A 103 1.32 4.82 -5.00
C ALA A 103 1.41 5.22 -6.49
N MET A 104 0.66 6.23 -6.93
CA MET A 104 0.74 6.73 -8.31
C MET A 104 2.13 7.25 -8.67
N ARG A 105 2.78 8.00 -7.77
CA ARG A 105 4.16 8.49 -7.93
C ARG A 105 5.17 7.35 -7.97
N ALA A 106 4.92 6.25 -7.26
CA ALA A 106 5.69 5.01 -7.34
C ALA A 106 5.40 4.16 -8.61
N GLY A 107 4.58 4.66 -9.54
CA GLY A 107 4.29 3.99 -10.81
C GLY A 107 3.20 2.92 -10.73
N LEU A 108 2.43 2.87 -9.64
CA LEU A 108 1.32 1.93 -9.48
C LEU A 108 0.06 2.45 -10.17
N ARG A 109 -0.71 1.55 -10.76
CA ARG A 109 -1.94 1.84 -11.51
C ARG A 109 -2.97 0.73 -11.28
N ALA A 110 -4.25 1.07 -11.45
CA ALA A 110 -5.32 0.08 -11.47
C ALA A 110 -5.11 -0.98 -12.56
N GLY A 111 -5.59 -2.19 -12.32
CA GLY A 111 -5.49 -3.35 -13.22
C GLY A 111 -4.23 -4.20 -13.04
N GLN A 112 -3.17 -3.66 -12.42
CA GLN A 112 -1.95 -4.41 -12.10
C GLN A 112 -2.24 -5.55 -11.12
N ARG A 113 -1.51 -6.67 -11.25
CA ARG A 113 -1.58 -7.75 -10.25
C ARG A 113 -0.88 -7.32 -8.97
N VAL A 114 -1.45 -7.68 -7.82
CA VAL A 114 -0.90 -7.33 -6.51
C VAL A 114 0.50 -7.92 -6.34
N VAL A 115 0.72 -9.19 -6.70
CA VAL A 115 2.03 -9.84 -6.64
C VAL A 115 3.13 -9.04 -7.36
N ASP A 116 2.89 -8.61 -8.61
CA ASP A 116 3.89 -7.87 -9.41
C ASP A 116 4.24 -6.51 -8.77
N VAL A 117 3.24 -5.87 -8.17
CA VAL A 117 3.43 -4.58 -7.49
C VAL A 117 4.19 -4.77 -6.19
N VAL A 118 3.83 -5.79 -5.40
CA VAL A 118 4.51 -6.14 -4.15
C VAL A 118 5.98 -6.43 -4.40
N GLU A 119 6.29 -7.27 -5.39
CA GLU A 119 7.67 -7.59 -5.77
C GLU A 119 8.48 -6.33 -6.08
N ARG A 120 7.90 -5.40 -6.85
CA ARG A 120 8.54 -4.12 -7.20
C ARG A 120 8.80 -3.25 -5.98
N LEU A 121 7.82 -3.09 -5.10
CA LEU A 121 7.95 -2.26 -3.89
C LEU A 121 8.91 -2.86 -2.86
N ARG A 122 9.17 -4.17 -2.92
CA ARG A 122 10.14 -4.81 -2.04
C ARG A 122 11.59 -4.50 -2.41
N VAL A 123 11.87 -4.08 -3.63
CA VAL A 123 13.24 -3.73 -4.03
C VAL A 123 13.65 -2.40 -3.39
N LEU A 124 14.71 -2.41 -2.57
CA LEU A 124 15.32 -1.17 -2.10
C LEU A 124 16.10 -0.53 -3.24
N THR A 125 15.63 0.61 -3.73
CA THR A 125 16.39 1.45 -4.64
C THR A 125 17.30 2.36 -3.81
N SER A 126 18.59 2.36 -4.12
CA SER A 126 19.51 3.38 -3.59
C SER A 126 19.29 4.64 -4.41
N SER A 127 18.61 5.65 -3.87
CA SER A 127 18.56 6.96 -4.50
C SER A 127 19.91 7.63 -4.33
N VAL A 128 20.75 7.67 -5.38
CA VAL A 128 21.74 8.73 -5.49
C VAL A 128 20.96 9.99 -5.90
N PRO A 129 21.01 11.09 -5.13
CA PRO A 129 20.43 12.34 -5.58
C PRO A 129 21.22 12.78 -6.82
N SER A 130 20.57 12.85 -7.97
CA SER A 130 21.13 13.54 -9.13
C SER A 130 21.21 15.02 -8.78
N SER A 131 22.41 15.50 -8.46
CA SER A 131 22.67 16.93 -8.32
C SER A 131 22.38 17.61 -9.66
N ALA A 132 21.37 18.48 -9.67
CA ALA A 132 21.08 19.32 -10.83
C ALA A 132 22.33 20.13 -11.23
N PRO A 133 22.61 20.33 -12.52
CA PRO A 133 23.65 21.26 -12.93
C PRO A 133 23.21 22.69 -12.57
N THR A 134 23.93 23.33 -11.66
CA THR A 134 23.91 24.78 -11.50
C THR A 134 24.37 25.42 -12.81
N SER A 135 23.40 25.89 -13.59
CA SER A 135 23.64 26.86 -14.65
C SER A 135 23.57 28.26 -14.06
N SER A 136 24.73 28.92 -13.97
CA SER A 136 24.83 30.38 -13.95
C SER A 136 25.90 30.74 -14.97
N ALA A 137 25.40 31.20 -16.11
CA ALA A 137 26.16 31.89 -17.13
C ALA A 137 26.58 33.29 -16.62
N ARG A 138 27.79 33.68 -17.03
CA ARG A 138 28.35 35.04 -17.23
C ARG A 138 27.98 36.16 -16.28
#